data_AF-A0A2M8FT36-F1
#
_entry.id   AF-A0A2M8FT36-F1
#
_cell.length_a   1.000
_cell.length_b   1.000
_cell.length_c   1.000
_cell.angle_alpha   90.00
_cell.angle_beta   90.00
_cell.angle_gamma   90.00
#
_symmetry.space_group_name_H-M   'P 1'
#
loop_
_entity.id
_entity.type
_entity.pdbx_description
1 polymer ?
#
loop_
_entity_poly.entity_id
_entity_poly.type
_entity_poly.pdbx_seq_one_letter_code
_entity_poly.pdbx_strand_id
1 'polypeptide(L)'
;MADNKIYTTITKLANDDKKMLAILVDPDKQDFACLNKTIAICNNADVDFIFVGGSLLTSGDLAKTVRFIKENSSIPVIIFPGSP
;
A
#
# COMPACT_ATOMS: atom_id res chain seq x y z
N MET A 1 -21.13 5.69 9.04
CA MET A 1 -20.91 4.99 7.76
C MET A 1 -19.43 5.08 7.47
N ALA A 2 -18.74 3.98 7.15
CA ALA A 2 -17.32 4.05 6.84
C ALA A 2 -17.14 4.91 5.58
N ASP A 3 -16.28 5.92 5.64
CA ASP A 3 -15.94 6.78 4.49
C ASP A 3 -15.33 5.89 3.38
N ASN A 4 -16.12 5.57 2.36
CA ASN A 4 -15.71 4.76 1.19
C ASN A 4 -14.78 5.52 0.22
N LYS A 5 -13.96 6.44 0.73
CA LYS A 5 -13.13 7.38 -0.06
C LYS A 5 -12.23 6.66 -1.06
N ILE A 6 -11.63 5.53 -0.69
CA ILE A 6 -10.77 4.74 -1.59
C ILE A 6 -11.58 4.12 -2.74
N TYR A 7 -12.67 3.41 -2.43
CA TYR A 7 -13.53 2.79 -3.44
C TYR A 7 -14.10 3.83 -4.42
N THR A 8 -14.57 4.97 -3.90
CA THR A 8 -15.08 6.08 -4.72
C THR A 8 -13.96 6.70 -5.58
N THR A 9 -12.73 6.78 -5.07
CA THR A 9 -11.58 7.26 -5.85
C THR A 9 -11.24 6.31 -6.99
N ILE A 10 -11.15 5.01 -6.72
CA ILE A 10 -10.85 3.98 -7.73
C ILE A 10 -11.91 3.97 -8.83
N THR A 11 -13.19 3.98 -8.46
CA THR A 11 -14.30 3.97 -9.44
C THR A 11 -14.32 5.25 -10.28
N LYS A 12 -14.06 6.42 -9.68
CA LYS A 12 -13.94 7.69 -10.41
C LYS A 12 -12.79 7.66 -11.41
N LEU A 13 -11.58 7.28 -10.96
CA LEU A 13 -10.40 7.25 -11.84
C LEU A 13 -10.58 6.25 -12.98
N ALA A 14 -11.18 5.09 -12.71
CA ALA A 14 -11.51 4.10 -13.73
C ALA A 14 -12.52 4.64 -14.77
N ASN A 15 -13.57 5.35 -14.33
CA ASN A 15 -14.55 5.97 -15.22
C ASN A 15 -13.97 7.13 -16.05
N ASP A 16 -12.94 7.81 -15.54
CA ASP A 16 -12.21 8.87 -16.21
C ASP A 16 -11.10 8.33 -17.15
N ASP A 17 -11.05 7.02 -17.41
CA ASP A 17 -10.01 6.30 -18.18
C ASP A 17 -8.57 6.49 -17.66
N LYS A 18 -8.42 6.89 -16.39
CA LYS A 18 -7.12 7.08 -15.75
C LYS A 18 -6.60 5.75 -15.22
N LYS A 19 -5.40 5.38 -15.67
CA LYS A 19 -4.68 4.22 -15.12
C LYS A 19 -4.17 4.56 -13.73
N MET A 20 -4.22 3.56 -12.86
CA MET A 20 -3.70 3.63 -11.49
C MET A 20 -2.57 2.62 -11.34
N LEU A 21 -1.58 2.97 -10.53
CA LEU A 21 -0.45 2.11 -10.18
C LEU A 21 -0.48 1.83 -8.67
N ALA A 22 -0.38 0.55 -8.33
CA ALA A 22 -0.23 0.10 -6.96
C ALA A 22 1.06 -0.72 -6.80
N ILE A 23 1.78 -0.51 -5.71
CA ILE A 23 2.96 -1.30 -5.35
C ILE A 23 2.61 -2.28 -4.24
N LEU A 24 2.82 -3.58 -4.48
CA LEU A 24 2.58 -4.62 -3.47
C LEU A 24 3.85 -4.90 -2.66
N VAL A 25 3.72 -4.74 -1.34
CA VAL A 25 4.77 -4.99 -0.34
C VAL A 25 4.43 -6.24 0.46
N ASP A 26 5.28 -7.25 0.37
CA ASP A 26 5.20 -8.48 1.17
C ASP A 26 5.83 -8.23 2.56
N PRO A 27 5.08 -8.26 3.68
CA PRO A 27 5.59 -7.92 5.00
C PRO A 27 6.63 -8.91 5.55
N ASP A 28 6.67 -10.17 5.07
CA ASP A 28 7.57 -11.20 5.62
C ASP A 28 9.03 -11.03 5.15
N LYS A 29 9.26 -10.27 4.07
CA LYS A 29 10.57 -10.15 3.40
C LYS A 29 11.24 -8.79 3.61
N GLN A 30 10.81 -7.99 4.58
CA GLN A 30 11.22 -6.59 4.66
C GLN A 30 12.52 -6.35 5.44
N ASP A 31 13.55 -5.91 4.72
CA ASP A 31 14.58 -5.01 5.24
C ASP A 31 14.04 -3.57 5.17
N PHE A 32 13.83 -2.93 6.34
CA PHE A 32 13.30 -1.57 6.44
C PHE A 32 14.16 -0.52 5.72
N ALA A 33 15.47 -0.75 5.57
CA ALA A 33 16.32 0.15 4.80
C ALA A 33 15.99 0.10 3.30
N CYS A 34 15.74 -1.10 2.77
CA CYS A 34 15.27 -1.28 1.39
C CYS A 34 13.84 -0.75 1.23
N LEU A 35 12.94 -1.01 2.18
CA LEU A 35 11.58 -0.50 2.15
C LEU A 35 11.56 1.04 2.10
N ASN A 36 12.41 1.71 2.88
CA ASN A 36 12.50 3.16 2.86
C ASN A 36 12.92 3.71 1.49
N LYS A 37 13.87 3.05 0.82
CA LYS A 37 14.26 3.40 -0.56
C LYS A 37 13.09 3.22 -1.54
N THR A 38 12.37 2.11 -1.43
CA THR A 38 11.17 1.86 -2.24
C THR A 38 10.10 2.93 -2.01
N ILE A 39 9.84 3.30 -0.75
CA ILE A 39 8.89 4.38 -0.41
C ILE A 39 9.33 5.70 -1.02
N ALA A 40 10.62 6.05 -0.94
CA ALA A 40 11.16 7.26 -1.56
C ALA A 40 10.96 7.26 -3.08
N ILE A 41 11.11 6.12 -3.75
CA ILE A 41 10.82 6.00 -5.19
C ILE A 41 9.31 6.19 -5.44
N CYS A 42 8.44 5.53 -4.65
CA CYS A 42 7.00 5.65 -4.80
C CYS A 42 6.51 7.09 -4.64
N ASN A 43 7.05 7.81 -3.65
CA ASN A 43 6.72 9.22 -3.41
C ASN A 43 7.11 10.13 -4.59
N ASN A 44 8.10 9.76 -5.40
CA ASN A 44 8.53 10.51 -6.59
C ASN A 44 7.85 10.05 -7.89
N ALA A 45 7.22 8.88 -7.89
CA ALA A 45 6.71 8.22 -9.11
C ALA A 45 5.19 8.30 -9.26
N ASP A 46 4.51 9.19 -8.50
CA ASP A 46 3.06 9.36 -8.51
C ASP A 46 2.28 8.04 -8.34
N VAL A 47 2.74 7.17 -7.44
CA VAL A 47 2.06 5.91 -7.11
C VAL A 47 0.74 6.20 -6.38
N ASP A 48 -0.36 5.64 -6.87
CA ASP A 48 -1.69 5.87 -6.29
C ASP A 48 -1.92 5.11 -4.98
N PHE A 49 -1.39 3.90 -4.86
CA PHE A 49 -1.63 3.03 -3.71
C PHE A 49 -0.41 2.17 -3.34
N ILE A 50 -0.27 1.89 -2.05
CA ILE A 50 0.65 0.86 -1.55
C ILE A 50 -0.18 -0.28 -0.96
N PHE A 51 -0.03 -1.47 -1.50
CA PHE A 51 -0.67 -2.67 -0.98
C PHE A 51 0.29 -3.38 -0.04
N VAL A 52 -0.21 -3.93 1.07
CA VAL A 52 0.61 -4.70 2.00
C VAL A 52 -0.02 -6.07 2.26
N GLY A 53 0.71 -7.13 1.92
CA GLY A 53 0.33 -8.52 2.17
C GLY A 53 0.80 -9.48 1.08
N GLY A 54 0.01 -10.51 0.78
CA GLY A 54 0.36 -11.55 -0.21
C GLY A 54 1.13 -12.77 0.33
N SER A 55 1.32 -12.88 1.65
CA SER A 55 2.00 -14.02 2.31
C SER A 55 1.21 -14.55 3.52
N LEU A 56 1.76 -15.55 4.22
CA LEU A 56 1.26 -16.05 5.52
C LEU A 56 1.45 -14.96 6.58
N LEU A 57 0.48 -14.06 6.67
CA LEU A 57 0.52 -12.89 7.54
C LEU A 57 0.69 -13.29 9.00
N THR A 58 1.91 -13.21 9.54
CA THR A 58 2.05 -13.15 11.00
C THR A 58 1.65 -11.74 11.44
N SER A 59 0.70 -11.63 12.37
CA SER A 59 0.04 -10.36 12.71
C SER A 59 1.00 -9.24 13.13
N GLY A 60 2.21 -9.59 13.59
CA GLY A 60 3.23 -8.63 14.03
C GLY A 60 3.93 -7.87 12.90
N ASP A 61 4.20 -8.52 11.76
CA ASP A 61 5.04 -7.93 10.70
C ASP A 61 4.21 -7.06 9.74
N LEU A 62 2.93 -7.39 9.55
CA LEU A 62 1.97 -6.54 8.84
C LEU A 62 1.83 -5.16 9.51
N ALA A 63 1.57 -5.15 10.82
CA ALA A 63 1.32 -3.90 11.55
C ALA A 63 2.55 -2.97 11.53
N LYS A 64 3.76 -3.54 11.73
CA LYS A 64 5.02 -2.80 11.65
C LYS A 64 5.25 -2.22 10.25
N THR A 65 5.04 -3.03 9.21
CA THR A 65 5.23 -2.60 7.81
C THR A 65 4.26 -1.47 7.45
N VAL A 66 2.97 -1.62 7.78
CA VAL A 66 1.95 -0.58 7.54
C VAL A 66 2.29 0.71 8.28
N ARG A 67 2.70 0.60 9.55
CA ARG A 67 3.09 1.76 10.35
C ARG A 67 4.29 2.48 9.73
N PHE A 68 5.33 1.73 9.37
CA PHE A 68 6.54 2.29 8.76
C PHE A 68 6.23 3.01 7.45
N ILE A 69 5.38 2.45 6.59
CA ILE A 69 4.97 3.10 5.34
C ILE A 69 4.23 4.41 5.63
N LYS A 70 3.28 4.42 6.56
CA LYS A 70 2.50 5.62 6.92
C LYS A 70 3.33 6.72 7.58
N GLU A 71 4.40 6.37 8.28
CA GLU A 71 5.32 7.34 8.88
C GLU A 71 6.22 8.02 7.82
N ASN A 72 6.39 7.40 6.65
CA ASN A 72 7.31 7.86 5.59
C ASN A 72 6.62 8.21 4.25
N SER A 73 5.29 8.09 4.17
CA SER A 73 4.51 8.38 2.97
C SER A 73 3.07 8.77 3.28
N SER A 74 2.51 9.65 2.44
CA SER A 74 1.09 9.99 2.42
C SER A 74 0.27 9.13 1.46
N ILE A 75 0.91 8.20 0.72
CA ILE A 75 0.23 7.32 -0.23
C ILE A 75 -0.71 6.37 0.55
N PRO A 76 -1.98 6.20 0.12
CA PRO A 76 -2.90 5.31 0.81
C PRO A 76 -2.40 3.86 0.86
N VAL A 77 -2.42 3.29 2.08
CA VAL A 77 -2.04 1.90 2.33
C VAL A 77 -3.26 1.02 2.40
N ILE A 78 -3.31 -0.03 1.58
CA ILE A 78 -4.42 -0.99 1.49
C ILE A 78 -3.91 -2.39 1.89
N ILE A 79 -4.62 -3.06 2.80
CA ILE A 79 -4.28 -4.43 3.20
C ILE A 79 -4.71 -5.38 2.09
N PHE A 80 -3.79 -6.22 1.62
CA PHE A 80 -4.01 -7.25 0.61
C PHE A 80 -3.83 -8.65 1.23
N PRO A 81 -4.88 -9.22 1.85
CA PRO A 81 -4.76 -10.43 2.65
C PRO A 81 -4.37 -11.65 1.80
N GLY A 82 -3.42 -12.45 2.29
CA GLY A 82 -2.86 -13.63 1.59
C GLY A 82 -3.61 -14.94 1.84
N SER A 83 -4.45 -15.02 2.88
CA SER A 83 -5.28 -16.18 3.18
C SER A 83 -6.67 -15.75 3.68
N PRO A 84 -7.72 -16.57 3.46
CA PRO A 84 -9.04 -16.39 4.08
C PRO A 84 -8.99 -16.41 5.61
#